data_AF-A0AA35Z019-F1
#
_entry.id   AF-A0AA35Z019-F1
#
_cell.length_a   1.000
_cell.length_b   1.000
_cell.length_c   1.000
_cell.angle_alpha   90.00
_cell.angle_beta   90.00
_cell.angle_gamma   90.00
#
_symmetry.space_group_name_H-M   'P 1'
#
loop_
_entity.id
_entity.type
_entity.pdbx_description
1 polymer ?
#
loop_
_entity_poly.entity_id
_entity_poly.type
_entity_poly.pdbx_seq_one_letter_code
_entity_poly.pdbx_strand_id
1 'polypeptide(L)'
;MAETIVFLNKDALIIKSPKKSSSPVSRLIVLIFSMVFGVYICSICFKQINIQTKNTFLDIEVIQRPCYKAFIDRSQIPFLHYPNPKTFKRLECVGNPVRLFAILSMQRSGSGWFETLLNSHINVSSNGEIFGQKFRRNNISSIIKTLDSVYNLDWLTSSSKNECSAAIGFKWMLNQGLMEHPKEIVDYFNDKGVSVIFLLRRNMLRRLVSILANSYDKDARILNGIHVSHVHSHEEASKLSKYKPTINTSSLTLDLREMEVTAMKALQFFNGTRHMVLYYEDLFTNPSKLEQVQDFLKIPRMELTSRQVKIHKGALSEHIMNWVDVNKTLYGTSYEKFLQADY
;
A
#
# COMPACT_ATOMS: atom_id res chain seq x y z
N MET A 1 -66.47 -79.49 11.14
CA MET A 1 -66.86 -80.87 11.49
C MET A 1 -65.89 -81.82 10.82
N ALA A 2 -65.31 -82.74 11.61
CA ALA A 2 -64.68 -84.04 11.26
C ALA A 2 -63.55 -84.05 10.20
N GLU A 3 -62.28 -84.33 10.54
CA GLU A 3 -61.66 -85.68 10.77
C GLU A 3 -62.12 -86.72 9.72
N THR A 4 -61.27 -87.29 8.86
CA THR A 4 -60.36 -88.43 9.15
C THR A 4 -59.53 -88.73 7.88
N ILE A 5 -58.19 -88.88 7.91
CA ILE A 5 -57.36 -90.09 8.17
C ILE A 5 -57.17 -90.99 6.92
N VAL A 6 -55.96 -91.05 6.31
CA VAL A 6 -54.92 -92.16 6.39
C VAL A 6 -54.94 -93.02 5.10
N PHE A 7 -53.88 -93.59 4.49
CA PHE A 7 -52.43 -93.73 4.75
C PHE A 7 -51.67 -94.17 3.47
N LEU A 8 -50.38 -93.79 3.41
CA LEU A 8 -49.16 -94.52 2.99
C LEU A 8 -49.11 -95.44 1.74
N ASN A 9 -48.09 -95.21 0.87
CA ASN A 9 -46.76 -95.83 1.04
C ASN A 9 -45.66 -95.29 0.09
N LYS A 10 -44.45 -95.11 0.68
CA LYS A 10 -43.07 -95.38 0.16
C LYS A 10 -42.63 -94.91 -1.24
N ASP A 11 -41.67 -93.97 -1.32
CA ASP A 11 -40.22 -94.24 -1.39
C ASP A 11 -39.36 -93.00 -1.76
N ALA A 12 -38.18 -92.96 -1.13
CA ALA A 12 -36.92 -92.28 -1.51
C ALA A 12 -36.81 -90.74 -1.64
N LEU A 13 -35.80 -90.22 -0.94
CA LEU A 13 -35.45 -88.83 -0.70
C LEU A 13 -34.37 -88.36 -1.70
N ILE A 14 -34.66 -87.39 -2.56
CA ILE A 14 -33.64 -86.56 -3.26
C ILE A 14 -34.16 -85.12 -3.42
N ILE A 15 -33.82 -84.23 -2.50
CA ILE A 15 -33.94 -82.78 -2.72
C ILE A 15 -32.72 -82.34 -3.52
N LYS A 16 -32.89 -82.11 -4.83
CA LYS A 16 -31.89 -81.40 -5.65
C LYS A 16 -31.97 -79.91 -5.34
N SER A 17 -30.83 -79.31 -4.97
CA SER A 17 -30.66 -77.86 -4.90
C SER A 17 -30.96 -77.19 -6.26
N PRO A 18 -31.72 -76.08 -6.32
CA PRO A 18 -31.75 -75.27 -7.54
C PRO A 18 -30.39 -74.56 -7.69
N LYS A 19 -29.75 -74.81 -8.83
CA LYS A 19 -28.47 -74.24 -9.25
C LYS A 19 -28.50 -72.70 -9.20
N LYS A 20 -27.47 -72.09 -8.60
CA LYS A 20 -27.13 -70.66 -8.75
C LYS A 20 -26.89 -70.36 -10.24
N SER A 21 -27.88 -69.81 -10.93
CA SER A 21 -27.68 -69.15 -12.22
C SER A 21 -27.42 -67.67 -11.97
N SER A 22 -26.16 -67.29 -11.73
CA SER A 22 -25.75 -65.89 -11.89
C SER A 22 -25.92 -65.54 -13.37
N SER A 23 -27.01 -64.85 -13.71
CA SER A 23 -27.35 -64.59 -15.11
C SER A 23 -26.24 -63.77 -15.78
N PRO A 24 -25.89 -64.05 -17.06
CA PRO A 24 -24.87 -63.28 -17.79
C PRO A 24 -25.25 -61.80 -17.93
N VAL A 25 -26.54 -61.48 -17.77
CA VAL A 25 -27.10 -60.12 -17.83
C VAL A 25 -26.64 -59.28 -16.64
N SER A 26 -26.56 -59.82 -15.42
CA SER A 26 -26.11 -59.04 -14.26
C SER A 26 -24.62 -58.69 -14.33
N ARG A 27 -23.81 -59.61 -14.88
CA ARG A 27 -22.38 -59.36 -15.14
C ARG A 27 -22.17 -58.31 -16.22
N LEU A 28 -23.02 -58.31 -17.25
CA LEU A 28 -22.98 -57.31 -18.32
C LEU A 28 -23.35 -55.90 -17.82
N ILE A 29 -24.37 -55.80 -16.95
CA ILE A 29 -24.77 -54.52 -16.35
C ILE A 29 -23.65 -53.95 -15.48
N VAL A 30 -23.01 -54.78 -14.64
CA VAL A 30 -21.88 -54.34 -13.80
C VAL A 30 -20.70 -53.88 -14.65
N LEU A 31 -20.41 -54.56 -15.77
CA LEU A 31 -19.36 -54.14 -16.70
C LEU A 31 -19.65 -52.78 -17.33
N ILE A 32 -20.89 -52.55 -17.78
CA ILE A 32 -21.30 -51.25 -18.36
C ILE A 32 -21.18 -50.14 -17.32
N PHE A 33 -21.66 -50.36 -16.09
CA PHE A 33 -21.52 -49.39 -15.02
C PHE A 33 -20.05 -49.09 -14.70
N SER A 34 -19.18 -50.11 -14.66
CA SER A 34 -17.75 -49.92 -14.41
C SER A 34 -17.05 -49.12 -15.51
N MET A 35 -17.42 -49.31 -16.78
CA MET A 35 -16.89 -48.52 -17.89
C MET A 35 -17.35 -47.06 -17.83
N VAL A 36 -18.63 -46.82 -17.57
CA VAL A 36 -19.17 -45.44 -17.43
C VAL A 36 -18.51 -44.72 -16.25
N PHE A 37 -18.36 -45.41 -15.12
CA PHE A 37 -17.66 -44.84 -13.97
C PHE A 37 -16.18 -44.56 -14.26
N GLY A 38 -15.50 -45.48 -14.96
CA GLY A 38 -14.11 -45.29 -15.39
C GLY A 38 -13.94 -44.08 -16.31
N VAL A 39 -14.81 -43.91 -17.29
CA VAL A 39 -14.80 -42.74 -18.20
C VAL A 39 -15.11 -41.45 -17.44
N TYR A 40 -16.05 -41.48 -16.48
CA TYR A 40 -16.38 -40.31 -15.65
C TYR A 40 -15.22 -39.88 -14.75
N ILE A 41 -14.57 -40.82 -14.07
CA ILE A 41 -13.38 -40.55 -13.26
C ILE A 41 -12.24 -40.05 -14.14
N CYS A 42 -12.01 -40.68 -15.29
CA CYS A 42 -10.98 -40.24 -16.25
C CYS A 42 -11.26 -38.81 -16.75
N SER A 43 -12.51 -38.44 -17.02
CA SER A 43 -12.91 -37.09 -17.41
C SER A 43 -12.68 -36.05 -16.31
N ILE A 44 -12.95 -36.40 -15.04
CA ILE A 44 -12.64 -35.54 -13.89
C ILE A 44 -11.13 -35.39 -13.73
N CYS A 45 -10.36 -36.48 -13.79
CA CYS A 45 -8.90 -36.43 -13.74
C CYS A 45 -8.32 -35.59 -14.88
N PHE A 46 -8.86 -35.70 -16.10
CA PHE A 46 -8.44 -34.90 -17.24
C PHE A 46 -8.78 -33.43 -17.06
N LYS A 47 -9.96 -33.09 -16.53
CA LYS A 47 -10.30 -31.70 -16.16
C LYS A 47 -9.39 -31.16 -15.07
N GLN A 48 -9.04 -31.97 -14.08
CA GLN A 48 -8.16 -31.59 -12.98
C GLN A 48 -6.73 -31.35 -13.49
N ILE A 49 -6.22 -32.22 -14.37
CA ILE A 49 -4.94 -32.02 -15.08
C ILE A 49 -5.01 -30.77 -15.95
N ASN A 50 -6.10 -30.52 -16.67
CA ASN A 50 -6.24 -29.35 -17.55
C ASN A 50 -6.37 -28.03 -16.78
N ILE A 51 -6.95 -28.05 -15.58
CA ILE A 51 -6.96 -26.92 -14.63
C ILE A 51 -5.56 -26.73 -14.04
N GLN A 52 -4.86 -27.83 -13.73
CA GLN A 52 -3.48 -27.77 -13.26
C GLN A 52 -2.56 -27.21 -14.34
N THR A 53 -2.62 -27.69 -15.60
CA THR A 53 -1.87 -27.13 -16.71
C THR A 53 -2.31 -25.72 -17.06
N LYS A 54 -3.59 -25.33 -16.96
CA LYS A 54 -3.99 -23.91 -17.09
C LYS A 54 -3.35 -23.04 -15.99
N ASN A 55 -3.29 -23.52 -14.76
CA ASN A 55 -2.64 -22.80 -13.65
C ASN A 55 -1.11 -22.78 -13.81
N THR A 56 -0.51 -23.83 -14.39
CA THR A 56 0.94 -23.88 -14.69
C THR A 56 1.32 -23.09 -15.95
N PHE A 57 0.40 -22.92 -16.91
CA PHE A 57 0.61 -22.13 -18.14
C PHE A 57 0.18 -20.66 -18.03
N LEU A 58 -0.57 -20.27 -16.99
CA LEU A 58 -0.91 -18.88 -16.71
C LEU A 58 0.22 -18.08 -16.04
N ASP A 59 1.38 -18.69 -15.78
CA ASP A 59 2.48 -18.05 -15.04
C ASP A 59 3.81 -18.00 -15.81
N ILE A 60 3.76 -18.20 -17.13
CA ILE A 60 4.93 -17.97 -18.01
C ILE A 60 4.46 -17.27 -19.29
N GLU A 61 3.81 -16.10 -19.16
CA GLU A 61 4.13 -15.05 -20.11
C GLU A 61 5.58 -14.67 -19.82
N VAL A 62 6.49 -15.22 -20.62
CA VAL A 62 7.87 -14.76 -20.71
C VAL A 62 7.78 -13.28 -21.11
N ILE A 63 7.77 -12.39 -20.11
CA ILE A 63 8.19 -11.00 -20.30
C ILE A 63 9.52 -11.14 -21.00
N GLN A 64 9.58 -10.80 -22.30
CA GLN A 64 10.83 -10.72 -23.05
C GLN A 64 11.74 -9.79 -22.25
N ARG A 65 12.64 -10.35 -21.44
CA ARG A 65 13.58 -9.58 -20.63
C ARG A 65 14.60 -9.00 -21.61
N PRO A 66 14.61 -7.69 -21.87
CA PRO A 66 15.47 -7.13 -22.92
C PRO A 66 16.94 -7.08 -22.49
N CYS A 67 17.26 -7.31 -21.21
CA CYS A 67 18.60 -7.15 -20.67
C CYS A 67 19.09 -8.31 -19.79
N TYR A 68 20.42 -8.36 -19.65
CA TYR A 68 21.27 -9.41 -19.08
C TYR A 68 20.66 -10.20 -17.91
N LYS A 69 20.86 -11.53 -17.96
CA LYS A 69 20.50 -12.51 -16.92
C LYS A 69 21.35 -12.31 -15.66
N ALA A 70 21.10 -11.27 -14.88
CA ALA A 70 21.51 -11.27 -13.48
C ALA A 70 20.76 -12.39 -12.76
N PHE A 71 21.44 -13.12 -11.86
CA PHE A 71 20.78 -14.01 -10.91
C PHE A 71 19.92 -13.17 -9.97
N ILE A 72 18.67 -12.94 -10.35
CA ILE A 72 17.69 -12.23 -9.54
C ILE A 72 17.04 -13.25 -8.61
N ASP A 73 17.08 -12.97 -7.32
CA ASP A 73 16.31 -13.72 -6.32
C ASP A 73 14.82 -13.73 -6.72
N ARG A 74 14.24 -14.93 -6.86
CA ARG A 74 12.85 -15.12 -7.29
C ARG A 74 11.87 -14.39 -6.39
N SER A 75 12.19 -14.21 -5.10
CA SER A 75 11.35 -13.46 -4.15
C SER A 75 11.16 -11.99 -4.55
N GLN A 76 12.06 -11.43 -5.36
CA GLN A 76 12.05 -10.03 -5.74
C GLN A 76 11.29 -9.75 -7.03
N ILE A 77 11.03 -10.77 -7.85
CA ILE A 77 10.39 -10.64 -9.16
C ILE A 77 9.08 -9.82 -9.11
N PRO A 78 8.17 -10.02 -8.13
CA PRO A 78 6.92 -9.24 -8.05
C PRO A 78 7.11 -7.73 -7.87
N PHE A 79 8.30 -7.28 -7.45
CA PHE A 79 8.59 -5.88 -7.15
C PHE A 79 9.47 -5.20 -8.20
N LEU A 80 9.81 -5.91 -9.28
CA LEU A 80 10.65 -5.42 -10.36
C LEU A 80 9.77 -5.14 -11.59
N HIS A 81 9.57 -3.85 -11.87
CA HIS A 81 8.75 -3.42 -13.00
C HIS A 81 9.63 -2.97 -14.16
N TYR A 82 9.16 -3.17 -15.38
CA TYR A 82 9.82 -2.67 -16.58
C TYR A 82 8.85 -1.74 -17.31
N PRO A 83 8.66 -0.49 -16.83
CA PRO A 83 7.77 0.46 -17.46
C PRO A 83 8.09 0.67 -18.93
N ASN A 84 7.04 0.80 -19.74
CA ASN A 84 7.12 1.12 -21.16
C ASN A 84 6.33 2.41 -21.42
N PRO A 85 6.91 3.59 -21.10
CA PRO A 85 6.24 4.87 -21.27
C PRO A 85 5.83 5.07 -22.72
N LYS A 86 4.64 5.63 -22.93
CA LYS A 86 4.13 6.04 -24.25
C LYS A 86 4.74 7.37 -24.69
N THR A 87 5.15 8.20 -23.73
CA THR A 87 5.60 9.57 -23.98
C THR A 87 7.08 9.69 -24.37
N PHE A 88 7.91 8.67 -24.14
CA PHE A 88 9.33 8.64 -24.52
C PHE A 88 9.85 7.20 -24.52
N LYS A 89 11.05 6.98 -25.08
CA LYS A 89 11.73 5.68 -25.01
C LYS A 89 12.74 5.69 -23.87
N ARG A 90 12.83 4.62 -23.09
CA ARG A 90 13.83 4.48 -22.00
C ARG A 90 15.25 4.17 -22.50
N LEU A 91 15.45 4.04 -23.82
CA LEU A 91 16.74 3.80 -24.48
C LEU A 91 17.58 2.71 -23.78
N GLU A 92 18.79 3.05 -23.31
CA GLU A 92 19.69 2.13 -22.62
C GLU A 92 19.13 1.56 -21.31
N CYS A 93 18.11 2.22 -20.73
CA CYS A 93 17.51 1.87 -19.45
C CYS A 93 16.25 1.01 -19.57
N VAL A 94 15.88 0.55 -20.77
CA VAL A 94 14.71 -0.34 -20.99
C VAL A 94 14.77 -1.60 -20.12
N GLY A 95 15.95 -2.18 -19.92
CA GLY A 95 16.11 -3.36 -19.09
C GLY A 95 16.54 -3.10 -17.65
N ASN A 96 16.51 -1.85 -17.20
CA ASN A 96 16.68 -1.53 -15.78
C ASN A 96 15.31 -1.63 -15.09
N PRO A 97 15.15 -2.51 -14.08
CA PRO A 97 13.90 -2.61 -13.36
C PRO A 97 13.69 -1.35 -12.51
N VAL A 98 12.42 -1.00 -12.32
CA VAL A 98 11.96 0.14 -11.55
C VAL A 98 11.13 -0.37 -10.38
N ARG A 99 11.40 0.16 -9.18
CA ARG A 99 10.64 -0.12 -7.97
C ARG A 99 9.63 0.98 -7.72
N LEU A 100 8.43 0.59 -7.32
CA LEU A 100 7.33 1.51 -7.10
C LEU A 100 7.24 1.84 -5.62
N PHE A 101 6.98 3.10 -5.28
CA PHE A 101 6.70 3.50 -3.90
C PHE A 101 5.60 4.55 -3.80
N ALA A 102 5.05 4.70 -2.59
CA ALA A 102 4.11 5.76 -2.24
C ALA A 102 4.41 6.26 -0.82
N ILE A 103 4.51 7.58 -0.66
CA ILE A 103 4.69 8.21 0.66
C ILE A 103 3.31 8.61 1.18
N LEU A 104 2.79 7.85 2.14
CA LEU A 104 1.50 8.12 2.78
C LEU A 104 1.72 8.98 4.02
N SER A 105 1.09 10.15 4.07
CA SER A 105 1.35 11.14 5.11
C SER A 105 0.10 11.97 5.42
N MET A 106 0.13 12.71 6.51
CA MET A 106 -0.82 13.81 6.74
C MET A 106 -0.18 15.16 6.38
N GLN A 107 -0.98 16.20 6.13
CA GLN A 107 -0.43 17.55 5.96
C GLN A 107 0.42 17.96 7.16
N ARG A 108 1.52 18.68 6.88
CA ARG A 108 2.45 19.21 7.89
C ARG A 108 3.19 18.16 8.74
N SER A 109 3.34 16.95 8.20
CA SER A 109 4.13 15.85 8.81
C SER A 109 5.55 15.72 8.24
N GLY A 110 6.03 16.73 7.49
CA GLY A 110 7.40 16.75 6.96
C GLY A 110 7.60 16.04 5.61
N SER A 111 6.53 15.55 4.97
CA SER A 111 6.58 14.85 3.68
C SER A 111 7.18 15.66 2.53
N GLY A 112 6.98 16.98 2.50
CA GLY A 112 7.63 17.86 1.52
C GLY A 112 9.15 17.85 1.65
N TRP A 113 9.68 17.95 2.87
CA TRP A 113 11.12 17.90 3.13
C TRP A 113 11.69 16.50 2.85
N PHE A 114 11.02 15.45 3.34
CA PHE A 114 11.44 14.07 3.11
C PHE A 114 11.47 13.70 1.61
N GLU A 115 10.50 14.17 0.82
CA GLU A 115 10.54 13.99 -0.63
C GLU A 115 11.74 14.68 -1.27
N THR A 116 12.09 15.91 -0.85
CA THR A 116 13.27 16.57 -1.40
C THR A 116 14.57 15.83 -1.09
N LEU A 117 14.66 15.16 0.08
CA LEU A 117 15.78 14.26 0.39
C LEU A 117 15.81 13.08 -0.58
N LEU A 118 14.67 12.42 -0.81
CA LEU A 118 14.61 11.30 -1.74
C LEU A 118 14.96 11.71 -3.18
N ASN A 119 14.47 12.86 -3.62
CA ASN A 119 14.74 13.38 -4.97
C ASN A 119 16.17 13.91 -5.15
N SER A 120 16.97 14.05 -4.08
CA SER A 120 18.41 14.29 -4.24
C SER A 120 19.16 13.02 -4.65
N HIS A 121 18.53 11.84 -4.56
CA HIS A 121 19.10 10.61 -5.04
C HIS A 121 18.99 10.51 -6.55
N ILE A 122 20.11 10.29 -7.23
CA ILE A 122 20.20 10.20 -8.69
C ILE A 122 19.29 9.14 -9.35
N ASN A 123 18.81 8.13 -8.62
CA ASN A 123 18.03 7.03 -9.16
C ASN A 123 16.57 7.04 -8.68
N VAL A 124 16.15 8.09 -7.96
CA VAL A 124 14.80 8.21 -7.40
C VAL A 124 14.05 9.34 -8.07
N SER A 125 12.78 9.10 -8.38
CA SER A 125 11.86 10.13 -8.85
C SER A 125 10.55 10.07 -8.05
N SER A 126 10.35 11.04 -7.16
CA SER A 126 9.09 11.30 -6.47
C SER A 126 8.36 12.48 -7.12
N ASN A 127 7.13 12.24 -7.55
CA ASN A 127 6.35 13.13 -8.40
C ASN A 127 5.45 14.12 -7.65
N GLY A 128 5.77 14.44 -6.40
CA GLY A 128 4.99 15.39 -5.60
C GLY A 128 3.64 14.83 -5.15
N GLU A 129 2.73 15.75 -4.82
CA GLU A 129 1.37 15.45 -4.37
C GLU A 129 0.42 15.27 -5.58
N ILE A 130 0.51 14.12 -6.26
CA ILE A 130 -0.24 13.88 -7.50
C ILE A 130 -1.76 13.90 -7.28
N PHE A 131 -2.23 13.54 -6.08
CA PHE A 131 -3.65 13.52 -5.73
C PHE A 131 -4.14 14.81 -5.08
N GLY A 132 -3.40 15.93 -5.16
CA GLY A 132 -3.87 17.24 -4.72
C GLY A 132 -5.08 17.77 -5.51
N GLN A 133 -5.17 17.45 -6.81
CA GLN A 133 -6.25 17.89 -7.70
C GLN A 133 -7.49 16.97 -7.63
N LYS A 134 -8.68 17.54 -7.38
CA LYS A 134 -9.90 16.78 -7.08
C LYS A 134 -10.27 15.77 -8.19
N PHE A 135 -10.17 16.16 -9.46
CA PHE A 135 -10.58 15.31 -10.57
C PHE A 135 -9.83 13.96 -10.63
N ARG A 136 -8.59 13.91 -10.13
CA ARG A 136 -7.76 12.68 -10.10
C ARG A 136 -8.25 11.67 -9.06
N ARG A 137 -9.10 12.11 -8.14
CA ARG A 137 -9.66 11.32 -7.04
C ARG A 137 -11.19 11.39 -6.98
N ASN A 138 -11.84 11.67 -8.10
CA ASN A 138 -13.31 11.71 -8.17
C ASN A 138 -13.94 10.33 -7.94
N ASN A 139 -13.25 9.26 -8.34
CA ASN A 139 -13.64 7.87 -8.15
C ASN A 139 -12.41 6.95 -8.28
N ILE A 140 -12.58 5.68 -7.91
CA ILE A 140 -11.51 4.68 -7.95
C ILE A 140 -10.90 4.52 -9.35
N SER A 141 -11.70 4.56 -10.42
CA SER A 141 -11.18 4.44 -11.81
C SER A 141 -10.20 5.58 -12.15
N SER A 142 -10.50 6.80 -11.70
CA SER A 142 -9.64 7.98 -11.89
C SER A 142 -8.35 7.87 -11.08
N ILE A 143 -8.43 7.29 -9.87
CA ILE A 143 -7.27 7.00 -9.02
C ILE A 143 -6.35 6.00 -9.71
N ILE A 144 -6.87 4.84 -10.11
CA ILE A 144 -6.10 3.78 -10.77
C ILE A 144 -5.45 4.29 -12.06
N LYS A 145 -6.21 5.02 -12.90
CA LYS A 145 -5.66 5.65 -14.11
C LYS A 145 -4.48 6.58 -13.81
N THR A 146 -4.55 7.33 -12.72
CA THR A 146 -3.48 8.23 -12.28
C THR A 146 -2.27 7.42 -11.80
N LEU A 147 -2.47 6.37 -11.00
CA LEU A 147 -1.41 5.47 -10.53
C LEU A 147 -0.68 4.81 -11.71
N ASP A 148 -1.43 4.25 -12.66
CA ASP A 148 -0.87 3.63 -13.87
C ASP A 148 -0.04 4.61 -14.68
N SER A 149 -0.52 5.86 -14.81
CA SER A 149 0.23 6.90 -15.53
C SER A 149 1.56 7.22 -14.86
N VAL A 150 1.62 7.27 -13.52
CA VAL A 150 2.86 7.55 -12.79
C VAL A 150 3.81 6.36 -12.85
N TYR A 151 3.30 5.16 -12.54
CA TYR A 151 4.13 3.97 -12.49
C TYR A 151 4.57 3.47 -13.86
N ASN A 152 3.90 3.87 -14.95
CA ASN A 152 4.39 3.66 -16.32
C ASN A 152 5.38 4.75 -16.80
N LEU A 153 5.82 5.67 -15.94
CA LEU A 153 6.68 6.82 -16.29
C LEU A 153 6.06 7.83 -17.27
N ASP A 154 4.75 7.79 -17.49
CA ASP A 154 4.05 8.71 -18.41
C ASP A 154 3.64 10.03 -17.76
N TRP A 155 3.94 10.19 -16.47
CA TRP A 155 3.58 11.39 -15.73
C TRP A 155 4.50 12.56 -16.07
N LEU A 156 3.90 13.64 -16.58
CA LEU A 156 4.61 14.88 -16.92
C LEU A 156 4.74 15.76 -15.67
N THR A 157 5.96 15.87 -15.15
CA THR A 157 6.33 16.81 -14.08
C THR A 157 7.43 17.74 -14.56
N SER A 158 7.58 18.87 -13.84
CA SER A 158 8.67 19.83 -14.08
C SER A 158 10.05 19.31 -13.68
N SER A 159 10.12 18.20 -12.94
CA SER A 159 11.37 17.48 -12.67
C SER A 159 11.85 16.79 -13.95
N SER A 160 13.13 16.93 -14.27
CA SER A 160 13.76 16.29 -15.43
C SER A 160 13.44 14.79 -15.45
N LYS A 161 12.85 14.31 -16.54
CA LYS A 161 12.57 12.88 -16.74
C LYS A 161 13.90 12.14 -16.65
N ASN A 162 14.10 11.39 -15.58
CA ASN A 162 15.23 10.49 -15.51
C ASN A 162 14.80 9.15 -16.12
N GLU A 163 15.21 8.96 -17.38
CA GLU A 163 14.95 7.75 -18.19
C GLU A 163 15.40 6.46 -17.47
N CYS A 164 16.33 6.61 -16.53
CA CYS A 164 17.02 5.55 -15.80
C CYS A 164 16.67 5.49 -14.30
N SER A 165 15.55 6.07 -13.89
CA SER A 165 15.08 5.98 -12.50
C SER A 165 14.96 4.51 -12.05
N ALA A 166 15.58 4.14 -10.93
CA ALA A 166 15.47 2.82 -10.33
C ALA A 166 14.30 2.72 -9.32
N ALA A 167 13.82 3.86 -8.80
CA ALA A 167 12.63 3.93 -7.98
C ALA A 167 11.75 5.12 -8.38
N ILE A 168 10.45 4.88 -8.53
CA ILE A 168 9.46 5.91 -8.82
C ILE A 168 8.31 5.89 -7.81
N GLY A 169 7.88 7.08 -7.42
CA GLY A 169 6.76 7.23 -6.52
C GLY A 169 6.23 8.64 -6.48
N PHE A 170 5.50 8.92 -5.41
CA PHE A 170 4.83 10.18 -5.17
C PHE A 170 4.42 10.28 -3.69
N LYS A 171 3.94 11.45 -3.29
CA LYS A 171 3.30 11.68 -1.99
C LYS A 171 1.79 11.63 -2.12
N TRP A 172 1.15 11.04 -1.12
CA TRP A 172 -0.30 11.01 -1.01
C TRP A 172 -0.73 11.39 0.41
N MET A 173 -1.49 12.47 0.53
CA MET A 173 -2.03 12.83 1.83
C MET A 173 -3.27 12.00 2.17
N LEU A 174 -3.42 11.60 3.43
CA LEU A 174 -4.52 10.72 3.86
C LEU A 174 -5.91 11.29 3.51
N ASN A 175 -6.08 12.62 3.51
CA ASN A 175 -7.33 13.29 3.16
C ASN A 175 -7.53 13.55 1.66
N GLN A 176 -6.78 12.87 0.78
CA GLN A 176 -6.83 13.07 -0.67
C GLN A 176 -7.35 11.82 -1.41
N GLY A 177 -8.46 11.22 -0.97
CA GLY A 177 -9.06 10.08 -1.68
C GLY A 177 -8.50 8.71 -1.27
N LEU A 178 -7.42 8.68 -0.48
CA LEU A 178 -6.77 7.45 -0.02
C LEU A 178 -7.64 6.68 0.98
N MET A 179 -8.28 7.41 1.91
CA MET A 179 -9.05 6.81 3.00
C MET A 179 -10.47 6.43 2.57
N GLU A 180 -10.90 6.90 1.40
CA GLU A 180 -12.21 6.67 0.81
C GLU A 180 -12.28 5.36 0.00
N HIS A 181 -11.15 4.88 -0.54
CA HIS A 181 -11.06 3.64 -1.34
C HIS A 181 -9.94 2.69 -0.86
N PRO A 182 -9.83 2.38 0.44
CA PRO A 182 -8.66 1.69 0.98
C PRO A 182 -8.48 0.28 0.41
N LYS A 183 -9.57 -0.47 0.21
CA LYS A 183 -9.49 -1.87 -0.25
C LYS A 183 -8.89 -1.96 -1.66
N GLU A 184 -9.44 -1.20 -2.59
CA GLU A 184 -9.03 -1.20 -3.99
C GLU A 184 -7.59 -0.69 -4.16
N ILE A 185 -7.18 0.28 -3.33
CA ILE A 185 -5.81 0.80 -3.36
C ILE A 185 -4.83 -0.23 -2.76
N VAL A 186 -5.20 -0.93 -1.68
CA VAL A 186 -4.38 -2.02 -1.12
C VAL A 186 -4.21 -3.15 -2.12
N ASP A 187 -5.30 -3.57 -2.77
CA ASP A 187 -5.27 -4.60 -3.80
C ASP A 187 -4.32 -4.19 -4.95
N TYR A 188 -4.42 -2.94 -5.41
CA TYR A 188 -3.54 -2.39 -6.43
C TYR A 188 -2.06 -2.33 -5.97
N PHE A 189 -1.79 -1.85 -4.74
CA PHE A 189 -0.43 -1.77 -4.22
C PHE A 189 0.20 -3.16 -4.08
N ASN A 190 -0.57 -4.17 -3.69
CA ASN A 190 -0.07 -5.54 -3.58
C ASN A 190 0.16 -6.18 -4.96
N ASP A 191 -0.77 -6.00 -5.91
CA ASP A 191 -0.62 -6.45 -7.30
C ASP A 191 0.61 -5.83 -7.97
N LYS A 192 0.82 -4.54 -7.75
CA LYS A 192 1.94 -3.77 -8.32
C LYS A 192 3.19 -3.77 -7.44
N GLY A 193 3.27 -4.52 -6.35
CA GLY A 193 4.45 -4.56 -5.50
C GLY A 193 4.91 -3.17 -4.98
N VAL A 194 3.96 -2.26 -4.72
CA VAL A 194 4.27 -0.89 -4.28
C VAL A 194 4.80 -0.90 -2.85
N SER A 195 5.91 -0.20 -2.65
CA SER A 195 6.54 -0.01 -1.36
C SER A 195 5.93 1.20 -0.65
N VAL A 196 5.20 0.97 0.42
CA VAL A 196 4.49 2.02 1.15
C VAL A 196 5.37 2.60 2.25
N ILE A 197 5.56 3.91 2.25
CA ILE A 197 6.30 4.62 3.31
C ILE A 197 5.29 5.49 4.05
N PHE A 198 4.94 5.10 5.27
CA PHE A 198 4.20 5.98 6.17
C PHE A 198 5.16 7.00 6.77
N LEU A 199 4.92 8.29 6.50
CA LEU A 199 5.62 9.37 7.19
C LEU A 199 4.63 10.13 8.07
N LEU A 200 4.76 9.89 9.37
CA LEU A 200 3.90 10.46 10.39
C LEU A 200 4.69 11.43 11.26
N ARG A 201 3.98 12.25 12.04
CA ARG A 201 4.59 13.16 13.01
C ARG A 201 4.04 12.82 14.39
N ARG A 202 4.93 12.59 15.36
CA ARG A 202 4.50 12.21 16.72
C ARG A 202 3.83 13.37 17.43
N ASN A 203 4.39 14.58 17.34
CA ASN A 203 3.84 15.72 18.07
C ASN A 203 2.65 16.35 17.29
N MET A 204 1.43 15.95 17.66
CA MET A 204 0.19 16.42 17.01
C MET A 204 -0.11 17.89 17.32
N LEU A 205 0.23 18.39 18.50
CA LEU A 205 0.06 19.81 18.83
C LEU A 205 0.95 20.69 17.95
N ARG A 206 2.23 20.31 17.77
CA ARG A 206 3.15 21.02 16.87
C ARG A 206 2.72 20.92 15.41
N ARG A 207 2.14 19.79 15.02
CA ARG A 207 1.51 19.65 13.71
C ARG A 207 0.35 20.63 13.55
N LEU A 208 -0.55 20.73 14.53
CA LEU A 208 -1.68 21.66 14.53
C LEU A 208 -1.21 23.12 14.42
N VAL A 209 -0.22 23.54 15.21
CA VAL A 209 0.40 24.87 15.10
C VAL A 209 0.89 25.12 13.67
N SER A 210 1.57 24.14 13.07
CA SER A 210 2.05 24.29 11.70
C SER A 210 0.93 24.31 10.66
N ILE A 211 -0.23 23.67 10.90
CA ILE A 211 -1.41 23.75 10.03
C ILE A 211 -2.00 25.15 10.09
N LEU A 212 -2.22 25.67 11.31
CA LEU A 212 -2.80 27.00 11.52
C LEU A 212 -1.90 28.10 10.93
N ALA A 213 -0.60 28.04 11.17
CA ALA A 213 0.35 29.01 10.61
C ALA A 213 0.39 28.97 9.07
N ASN A 214 0.37 27.77 8.47
CA ASN A 214 0.32 27.64 7.01
C ASN A 214 -1.01 28.15 6.44
N SER A 215 -2.12 27.93 7.14
CA SER A 215 -3.43 28.45 6.74
C SER A 215 -3.44 29.97 6.76
N TYR A 216 -2.90 30.58 7.81
CA TYR A 216 -2.78 32.03 7.91
C TYR A 216 -1.92 32.61 6.78
N ASP A 217 -0.76 32.03 6.49
CA ASP A 217 0.10 32.52 5.39
C ASP A 217 -0.55 32.41 4.00
N LYS A 218 -1.49 31.48 3.82
CA LYS A 218 -2.24 31.36 2.56
C LYS A 218 -3.03 32.63 2.23
N ASP A 219 -3.55 33.28 3.27
CA ASP A 219 -4.37 34.49 3.15
C ASP A 219 -3.51 35.75 3.32
N ALA A 220 -2.62 35.77 4.33
CA ALA A 220 -1.78 36.91 4.65
C ALA A 220 -0.60 37.10 3.69
N ARG A 221 -0.13 36.03 3.04
CA ARG A 221 0.96 35.99 2.07
C ARG A 221 2.20 36.77 2.53
N ILE A 222 2.74 36.34 3.67
CA ILE A 222 3.73 37.08 4.47
C ILE A 222 5.02 37.34 3.68
N LEU A 223 5.36 36.45 2.74
CA LEU A 223 6.56 36.58 1.91
C LEU A 223 6.23 37.29 0.60
N ASN A 224 6.33 38.63 0.61
CA ASN A 224 6.17 39.48 -0.58
C ASN A 224 4.87 39.24 -1.37
N GLY A 225 3.77 38.96 -0.68
CA GLY A 225 2.48 38.71 -1.34
C GLY A 225 2.37 37.33 -1.99
N ILE A 226 3.28 36.41 -1.66
CA ILE A 226 3.27 35.01 -2.11
C ILE A 226 3.08 34.08 -0.91
N HIS A 227 2.17 33.12 -1.05
CA HIS A 227 2.03 32.01 -0.10
C HIS A 227 3.15 30.99 -0.33
N VAL A 228 3.85 30.62 0.74
CA VAL A 228 4.96 29.66 0.67
C VAL A 228 4.81 28.58 1.74
N SER A 229 4.58 27.35 1.31
CA SER A 229 4.39 26.19 2.21
C SER A 229 5.71 25.63 2.77
N HIS A 230 6.82 25.86 2.06
CA HIS A 230 8.17 25.42 2.38
C HIS A 230 9.18 26.50 2.00
N VAL A 231 10.09 26.82 2.91
CA VAL A 231 11.11 27.87 2.73
C VAL A 231 12.50 27.28 2.53
N HIS A 232 13.35 28.03 1.85
CA HIS A 232 14.73 27.63 1.54
C HIS A 232 15.79 28.48 2.26
N SER A 233 15.38 29.55 2.94
CA SER A 233 16.27 30.40 3.72
C SER A 233 15.85 30.50 5.19
N HIS A 234 16.83 30.73 6.05
CA HIS A 234 16.61 30.98 7.47
C HIS A 234 15.87 32.30 7.72
N GLU A 235 16.05 33.28 6.84
CA GLU A 235 15.37 34.58 6.94
C GLU A 235 13.87 34.45 6.69
N GLU A 236 13.46 33.77 5.62
CA GLU A 236 12.05 33.49 5.32
C GLU A 236 11.40 32.65 6.42
N ALA A 237 12.11 31.61 6.89
CA ALA A 237 11.66 30.79 8.02
C ALA A 237 11.38 31.65 9.26
N SER A 238 12.29 32.57 9.57
CA SER A 238 12.16 33.48 10.71
C SER A 238 10.96 34.41 10.54
N LYS A 239 10.73 34.96 9.35
CA LYS A 239 9.55 35.81 9.05
C LYS A 239 8.24 35.05 9.26
N LEU A 240 8.12 33.83 8.72
CA LEU A 240 6.90 33.02 8.87
C LEU A 240 6.66 32.57 10.32
N SER A 241 7.73 32.24 11.06
CA SER A 241 7.62 31.78 12.45
C SER A 241 7.14 32.84 13.45
N LYS A 242 7.10 34.12 13.05
CA LYS A 242 6.62 35.22 13.90
C LYS A 242 5.11 35.13 14.18
N TYR A 243 4.34 34.52 13.27
CA TYR A 243 2.92 34.34 13.49
C TYR A 243 2.69 33.24 14.53
N LYS A 244 1.95 33.58 15.59
CA LYS A 244 1.56 32.66 16.66
C LYS A 244 0.04 32.46 16.60
N PRO A 245 -0.46 31.28 16.20
CA PRO A 245 -1.89 31.02 16.23
C PRO A 245 -2.43 31.02 17.67
N THR A 246 -3.67 31.48 17.80
CA THR A 246 -4.51 31.20 18.98
C THR A 246 -5.21 29.88 18.75
N ILE A 247 -5.07 28.95 19.69
CA ILE A 247 -5.67 27.60 19.61
C ILE A 247 -7.00 27.59 20.34
N ASN A 248 -8.03 27.02 19.70
CA ASN A 248 -9.32 26.78 20.35
C ASN A 248 -9.20 25.63 21.37
N THR A 249 -9.14 25.98 22.65
CA THR A 249 -9.01 25.01 23.74
C THR A 249 -10.24 24.14 23.92
N SER A 250 -11.43 24.59 23.50
CA SER A 250 -12.68 23.83 23.63
C SER A 250 -12.72 22.60 22.72
N SER A 251 -12.09 22.66 21.54
CA SER A 251 -12.00 21.53 20.59
C SER A 251 -10.67 20.79 20.65
N LEU A 252 -9.64 21.35 21.29
CA LEU A 252 -8.25 20.90 21.18
C LEU A 252 -8.06 19.39 21.41
N THR A 253 -8.62 18.86 22.49
CA THR A 253 -8.50 17.43 22.83
C THR A 253 -9.15 16.53 21.78
N LEU A 254 -10.28 16.96 21.22
CA LEU A 254 -10.97 16.25 20.14
C LEU A 254 -10.14 16.31 18.84
N ASP A 255 -9.63 17.49 18.49
CA ASP A 255 -8.81 17.69 17.30
C ASP A 255 -7.55 16.79 17.34
N LEU A 256 -6.85 16.75 18.48
CA LEU A 256 -5.67 15.89 18.66
C LEU A 256 -6.02 14.41 18.57
N ARG A 257 -7.15 14.00 19.16
CA ARG A 257 -7.65 12.63 19.10
C ARG A 257 -7.94 12.21 17.66
N GLU A 258 -8.65 13.05 16.90
CA GLU A 258 -9.00 12.76 15.50
C GLU A 258 -7.76 12.60 14.63
N MET A 259 -6.71 13.41 14.86
CA MET A 259 -5.43 13.26 14.17
C MET A 259 -4.77 11.91 14.46
N GLU A 260 -4.68 11.50 15.74
CA GLU A 260 -4.14 10.18 16.10
C GLU A 260 -4.99 9.04 15.50
N VAL A 261 -6.32 9.11 15.61
CA VAL A 261 -7.25 8.10 15.08
C VAL A 261 -7.13 7.97 13.57
N THR A 262 -6.99 9.08 12.85
CA THR A 262 -6.84 9.04 11.38
C THR A 262 -5.54 8.36 10.97
N ALA A 263 -4.43 8.61 11.68
CA ALA A 263 -3.17 7.93 11.43
C ALA A 263 -3.25 6.43 11.74
N MET A 264 -3.87 6.05 12.86
CA MET A 264 -4.08 4.64 13.23
C MET A 264 -4.96 3.90 12.21
N LYS A 265 -6.05 4.53 11.74
CA LYS A 265 -6.92 3.96 10.70
C LYS A 265 -6.17 3.72 9.40
N ALA A 266 -5.31 4.64 8.99
CA ALA A 266 -4.49 4.46 7.78
C ALA A 266 -3.53 3.27 7.93
N LEU A 267 -2.83 3.15 9.07
CA LEU A 267 -1.97 2.00 9.33
C LEU A 267 -2.76 0.69 9.32
N GLN A 268 -3.98 0.69 9.87
CA GLN A 268 -4.86 -0.48 9.88
C GLN A 268 -5.31 -0.86 8.47
N PHE A 269 -5.78 0.10 7.67
CA PHE A 269 -6.25 -0.15 6.30
C PHE A 269 -5.16 -0.73 5.40
N PHE A 270 -3.92 -0.28 5.56
CA PHE A 270 -2.81 -0.66 4.70
C PHE A 270 -1.85 -1.66 5.34
N ASN A 271 -2.26 -2.32 6.44
CA ASN A 271 -1.42 -3.28 7.17
C ASN A 271 -0.93 -4.45 6.30
N GLY A 272 -1.74 -4.87 5.32
CA GLY A 272 -1.46 -5.94 4.38
C GLY A 272 -0.58 -5.53 3.20
N THR A 273 -0.08 -4.30 3.17
CA THR A 273 0.87 -3.84 2.16
C THR A 273 2.31 -4.01 2.62
N ARG A 274 3.25 -4.06 1.67
CA ARG A 274 4.68 -3.93 1.96
C ARG A 274 4.97 -2.51 2.42
N HIS A 275 4.99 -2.28 3.73
CA HIS A 275 5.13 -0.94 4.29
C HIS A 275 6.25 -0.80 5.32
N MET A 276 6.71 0.44 5.48
CA MET A 276 7.52 0.87 6.62
C MET A 276 6.88 2.10 7.28
N VAL A 277 7.05 2.25 8.59
CA VAL A 277 6.57 3.42 9.35
C VAL A 277 7.76 4.24 9.80
N LEU A 278 7.73 5.52 9.45
CA LEU A 278 8.70 6.54 9.82
C LEU A 278 8.01 7.66 10.56
N TYR A 279 8.68 8.17 11.58
CA TYR A 279 8.28 9.38 12.26
C TYR A 279 9.24 10.49 11.90
N TYR A 280 8.68 11.67 11.61
CA TYR A 280 9.42 12.88 11.26
C TYR A 280 10.55 13.17 12.24
N GLU A 281 10.30 13.01 13.54
CA GLU A 281 11.26 13.24 14.61
C GLU A 281 12.48 12.31 14.51
N ASP A 282 12.29 11.05 14.09
CA ASP A 282 13.38 10.07 13.96
C ASP A 282 14.36 10.41 12.83
N LEU A 283 13.89 11.14 11.81
CA LEU A 283 14.71 11.53 10.67
C LEU A 283 15.78 12.58 11.03
N PHE A 284 15.66 13.25 12.18
CA PHE A 284 16.66 14.19 12.69
C PHE A 284 17.55 13.57 13.75
N THR A 285 16.99 12.70 14.59
CA THR A 285 17.70 12.10 15.72
C THR A 285 18.49 10.87 15.31
N ASN A 286 18.10 10.19 14.23
CA ASN A 286 18.73 8.97 13.78
C ASN A 286 19.03 8.99 12.26
N PRO A 287 20.24 9.41 11.86
CA PRO A 287 20.66 9.46 10.46
C PRO A 287 20.51 8.13 9.71
N SER A 288 20.65 6.99 10.40
CA SER A 288 20.50 5.65 9.80
C SER A 288 19.10 5.38 9.25
N LYS A 289 18.08 6.16 9.65
CA LYS A 289 16.72 6.02 9.12
C LYS A 289 16.64 6.30 7.63
N LEU A 290 17.40 7.26 7.12
CA LEU A 290 17.46 7.54 5.69
C LEU A 290 18.16 6.41 4.92
N GLU A 291 19.16 5.76 5.50
CA GLU A 291 19.76 4.55 4.93
C GLU A 291 18.75 3.39 4.89
N GLN A 292 17.99 3.19 5.97
CA GLN A 292 16.93 2.16 6.03
C GLN A 292 15.86 2.37 4.96
N VAL A 293 15.54 3.63 4.63
CA VAL A 293 14.62 3.95 3.51
C VAL A 293 15.22 3.52 2.18
N GLN A 294 16.50 3.83 1.93
CA GLN A 294 17.19 3.42 0.71
C GLN A 294 17.26 1.89 0.60
N ASP A 295 17.54 1.19 1.70
CA ASP A 295 17.52 -0.28 1.76
C ASP A 295 16.11 -0.87 1.55
N PHE A 296 15.08 -0.21 2.08
CA PHE A 296 13.69 -0.60 1.91
C PHE A 296 13.24 -0.46 0.46
N LEU A 297 13.65 0.63 -0.20
CA LEU A 297 13.46 0.87 -1.62
C LEU A 297 14.44 0.07 -2.49
N LYS A 298 15.43 -0.61 -1.89
CA LYS A 298 16.44 -1.44 -2.56
C LYS A 298 17.19 -0.67 -3.65
N ILE A 299 17.55 0.57 -3.32
CA ILE A 299 18.40 1.45 -4.12
C ILE A 299 19.78 1.57 -3.45
N PRO A 300 20.84 1.92 -4.19
CA PRO A 300 22.15 2.17 -3.60
C PRO A 300 22.08 3.22 -2.50
N ARG A 301 22.85 3.06 -1.43
CA ARG A 301 22.93 4.10 -0.40
C ARG A 301 23.76 5.26 -0.92
N MET A 302 23.25 6.47 -0.74
CA MET A 302 24.00 7.70 -0.91
C MET A 302 23.57 8.75 0.12
N GLU A 303 24.36 9.81 0.22
CA GLU A 303 24.00 10.96 1.04
C GLU A 303 22.80 11.69 0.42
N LEU A 304 21.77 11.91 1.23
CA LEU A 304 20.56 12.62 0.84
C LEU A 304 20.58 14.04 1.39
N THR A 305 20.27 15.02 0.55
CA THR A 305 20.35 16.45 0.91
C THR A 305 19.06 17.18 0.59
N SER A 306 18.75 18.22 1.36
CA SER A 306 17.58 19.06 1.13
C SER A 306 17.92 20.51 1.39
N ARG A 307 17.37 21.40 0.56
CA ARG A 307 17.45 22.85 0.74
C ARG A 307 16.31 23.41 1.60
N GLN A 308 15.34 22.60 2.02
CA GLN A 308 14.22 23.10 2.82
C GLN A 308 14.63 23.30 4.27
N VAL A 309 14.15 24.38 4.88
CA VAL A 309 14.45 24.75 6.27
C VAL A 309 13.19 24.61 7.14
N LYS A 310 13.35 24.08 8.36
CA LYS A 310 12.27 24.00 9.36
C LYS A 310 11.90 25.41 9.82
N ILE A 311 10.61 25.77 9.68
CA ILE A 311 10.05 27.09 10.06
C ILE A 311 10.02 27.26 11.58
N HIS A 312 9.30 26.38 12.29
CA HIS A 312 9.15 26.47 13.74
C HIS A 312 10.27 25.67 14.45
N LYS A 313 11.22 26.37 15.06
CA LYS A 313 12.30 25.82 15.90
C LYS A 313 12.06 26.19 17.37
N GLY A 314 12.61 25.44 18.33
CA GLY A 314 12.46 25.75 19.76
C GLY A 314 11.16 25.26 20.40
N ALA A 315 10.87 25.80 21.60
CA ALA A 315 9.77 25.38 22.46
C ALA A 315 8.40 25.75 21.86
N LEU A 316 7.37 24.92 22.09
CA LEU A 316 6.02 25.18 21.56
C LEU A 316 5.38 26.44 22.14
N SER A 317 5.72 26.80 23.37
CA SER A 317 5.30 28.04 24.03
C SER A 317 5.64 29.30 23.24
N GLU A 318 6.72 29.26 22.47
CA GLU A 318 7.14 30.39 21.64
C GLU A 318 6.26 30.57 20.40
N HIS A 319 5.51 29.54 20.00
CA HIS A 319 4.75 29.49 18.75
C HIS A 319 3.23 29.50 18.95
N ILE A 320 2.74 29.66 20.18
CA ILE A 320 1.31 29.65 20.51
C ILE A 320 0.96 30.91 21.28
N MET A 321 -0.04 31.66 20.83
CA MET A 321 -0.40 32.94 21.44
C MET A 321 -0.99 32.75 22.85
N ASN A 322 -1.95 31.84 22.99
CA ASN A 322 -2.61 31.50 24.25
C ASN A 322 -2.00 30.26 24.91
N TRP A 323 -0.67 30.20 25.02
CA TRP A 323 0.05 29.04 25.54
C TRP A 323 -0.42 28.60 26.94
N VAL A 324 -0.69 29.55 27.84
CA VAL A 324 -1.12 29.23 29.22
C VAL A 324 -2.41 28.41 29.22
N ASP A 325 -3.39 28.79 28.39
CA ASP A 325 -4.66 28.09 28.30
C ASP A 325 -4.50 26.71 27.65
N VAL A 326 -3.67 26.62 26.60
CA VAL A 326 -3.35 25.34 25.93
C VAL A 326 -2.66 24.38 26.89
N ASN A 327 -1.65 24.85 27.62
CA ASN A 327 -0.93 24.08 28.62
C ASN A 327 -1.91 23.56 29.68
N LYS A 328 -2.72 24.45 30.27
CA LYS A 328 -3.73 24.09 31.27
C LYS A 328 -4.75 23.08 30.74
N THR A 329 -5.15 23.19 29.48
CA THR A 329 -6.14 22.28 28.85
C THR A 329 -5.58 20.87 28.66
N LEU A 330 -4.29 20.75 28.33
CA LEU A 330 -3.66 19.45 28.05
C LEU A 330 -3.02 18.81 29.29
N TYR A 331 -2.69 19.60 30.31
CA TYR A 331 -2.10 19.13 31.56
C TYR A 331 -2.98 18.07 32.23
N GLY A 332 -2.38 16.94 32.65
CA GLY A 332 -3.10 15.82 33.26
C GLY A 332 -3.91 14.96 32.27
N THR A 333 -3.87 15.26 30.97
CA THR A 333 -4.52 14.45 29.92
C THR A 333 -3.51 13.53 29.23
N SER A 334 -3.99 12.53 28.47
CA SER A 334 -3.12 11.68 27.62
C SER A 334 -2.34 12.46 26.54
N TYR A 335 -2.70 13.72 26.30
CA TYR A 335 -2.07 14.60 25.30
C TYR A 335 -1.05 15.56 25.91
N GLU A 336 -0.83 15.53 27.24
CA GLU A 336 0.20 16.32 27.91
C GLU A 336 1.59 16.10 27.29
N LYS A 337 1.87 14.87 26.84
CA LYS A 337 3.08 14.48 26.10
C LYS A 337 3.41 15.39 24.92
N PHE A 338 2.42 16.05 24.30
CA PHE A 338 2.63 16.94 23.16
C PHE A 338 3.07 18.35 23.54
N LEU A 339 3.02 18.72 24.82
CA LEU A 339 3.55 20.00 25.31
C LEU A 339 5.09 20.02 25.31
N GLN A 340 5.72 18.85 25.37
CA GLN A 340 7.18 18.69 25.36
C GLN A 340 7.76 18.91 23.95
N ALA A 341 9.06 19.19 23.90
CA ALA A 341 9.78 19.36 22.64
C ALA A 341 9.90 18.05 21.84
N ASP A 342 10.24 18.15 20.56
CA ASP A 342 10.33 17.00 19.64
C ASP A 342 11.57 16.09 19.91
N TYR A 343 12.33 16.32 21.00
CA TYR A 343 13.66 15.76 21.24
C TYR A 343 13.90 15.41 22.70
#